data_AF-A0A0V8CZH7-F1
#
_entry.id   AF-A0A0V8CZH7-F1
#
_cell.length_a   1.000
_cell.length_b   1.000
_cell.length_c   1.000
_cell.angle_alpha   90.00
_cell.angle_beta   90.00
_cell.angle_gamma   90.00
#
_symmetry.space_group_name_H-M   'P 1'
#
loop_
_entity.id
_entity.type
_entity.pdbx_description
1 polymer ?
#
loop_
_entity_poly.entity_id
_entity_poly.type
_entity_poly.pdbx_seq_one_letter_code
_entity_poly.pdbx_strand_id
1 'polypeptide(L)'
;MNDFVQDMENLINAYDDGWDDYLALCKQLIEKYKLSAEKLQEQLNTAKKALTEISSPNVIGAARIPLYRKIASEALAAIGGDDDENRL
;
A
#
# COMPACT_ATOMS: atom_id res chain seq x y z
N MET A 1 4.16 5.26 18.29
CA MET A 1 5.41 4.58 17.88
C MET A 1 5.28 4.32 16.38
N ASN A 2 6.34 4.47 15.57
CA ASN A 2 6.32 4.01 14.18
C ASN A 2 6.41 2.47 14.22
N ASP A 3 5.45 1.75 13.63
CA ASP A 3 5.40 0.27 13.65
C ASP A 3 6.73 -0.35 13.21
N PHE A 4 7.41 0.28 12.25
CA PHE A 4 8.75 -0.13 11.80
C PHE A 4 9.83 0.01 12.87
N VAL A 5 9.79 1.11 13.64
CA VAL A 5 10.77 1.34 14.71
C VAL A 5 10.57 0.31 15.82
N GLN A 6 9.33 0.01 16.19
CA GLN A 6 9.03 -1.02 17.18
C GLN A 6 9.46 -2.42 16.72
N ASP A 7 9.21 -2.75 15.45
CA ASP A 7 9.66 -4.03 14.85
C ASP A 7 11.18 -4.17 14.90
N MET A 8 11.92 -3.09 14.64
CA MET A 8 13.39 -3.08 14.69
C MET A 8 13.92 -3.20 16.12
N GLU A 9 13.31 -2.53 17.10
CA GLU A 9 13.65 -2.69 18.52
C GLU A 9 13.43 -4.14 18.98
N ASN A 10 12.33 -4.77 18.55
CA ASN A 10 12.05 -6.18 18.86
C ASN A 10 13.09 -7.13 18.26
N LEU A 11 13.56 -6.86 17.04
CA LEU A 11 14.65 -7.62 16.42
C LEU A 11 15.96 -7.50 17.19
N ILE A 12 16.31 -6.29 17.62
CA ILE A 12 17.55 -6.03 18.37
C ILE A 12 17.49 -6.77 19.71
N ASN A 13 16.37 -6.72 20.43
CA ASN A 13 16.22 -7.43 21.69
C ASN A 13 16.30 -8.96 21.52
N ALA A 14 15.67 -9.51 20.48
CA ALA A 14 15.70 -10.95 20.23
C ALA A 14 17.08 -11.47 19.82
N TYR A 15 17.92 -10.62 19.21
CA TYR A 15 19.32 -10.97 18.90
C TYR A 15 20.12 -11.26 20.17
N ASP A 16 19.86 -10.52 21.24
CA ASP A 16 20.54 -10.68 22.54
C ASP A 16 20.00 -11.89 23.34
N ASP A 17 18.73 -12.26 23.14
CA ASP A 17 18.04 -13.31 23.90
C ASP A 17 18.18 -14.72 23.28
N GLY A 18 18.35 -14.85 21.96
CA GLY A 18 18.57 -16.15 21.31
C GLY A 18 18.40 -16.17 19.78
N TRP A 19 19.24 -16.96 19.10
CA TRP A 19 19.27 -17.03 17.63
C TRP A 19 18.00 -17.58 16.99
N ASP A 20 17.29 -18.49 17.64
CA ASP A 20 16.06 -19.10 17.09
C ASP A 20 14.90 -18.09 17.05
N ASP A 21 14.72 -17.33 18.13
CA ASP A 21 13.69 -16.29 18.24
C ASP A 21 13.99 -15.11 17.32
N TYR A 22 15.27 -14.70 17.23
CA TYR A 22 15.73 -13.73 16.25
C TYR A 22 15.40 -14.16 14.82
N LEU A 23 15.72 -15.40 14.45
CA LEU A 23 15.45 -15.92 13.11
C LEU A 23 13.95 -16.00 12.80
N ALA A 24 13.14 -16.38 13.79
CA ALA A 24 11.68 -16.40 13.66
C ALA A 24 11.12 -15.00 13.40
N LEU A 25 11.56 -14.00 14.15
CA LEU A 25 11.15 -12.60 13.97
C LEU A 25 11.59 -12.04 12.62
N CYS A 26 12.82 -12.32 12.16
CA CYS A 26 13.27 -11.93 10.83
C CYS A 26 12.32 -12.44 9.73
N LYS A 27 11.90 -13.71 9.79
CA LYS A 27 10.99 -14.29 8.80
C LYS A 27 9.63 -13.60 8.80
N GLN A 28 9.07 -13.36 9.99
CA GLN A 28 7.77 -12.68 10.14
C GLN A 28 7.81 -11.27 9.56
N LEU A 29 8.86 -10.51 9.85
CA LEU A 29 9.01 -9.14 9.36
C LEU A 29 9.24 -9.09 7.85
N ILE A 30 10.08 -9.98 7.30
CA ILE A 30 10.25 -10.08 5.85
C ILE A 30 8.89 -10.29 5.16
N GLU A 31 8.07 -11.21 5.66
CA GLU A 31 6.75 -11.47 5.08
C GLU A 31 5.80 -10.27 5.24
N LYS A 32 5.75 -9.65 6.42
CA LYS A 32 4.97 -8.44 6.68
C LYS A 32 5.30 -7.32 5.70
N TYR A 33 6.58 -7.01 5.53
CA TYR A 33 7.03 -5.93 4.65
C TYR A 33 6.90 -6.27 3.16
N LYS A 34 7.03 -7.55 2.80
CA LYS A 34 6.75 -8.02 1.44
C LYS A 34 5.28 -7.79 1.07
N LEU A 35 4.35 -8.20 1.93
CA LEU A 35 2.90 -7.97 1.71
C LEU A 35 2.57 -6.48 1.61
N SER A 36 3.17 -5.65 2.48
CA SER A 36 3.03 -4.19 2.41
C SER A 36 3.54 -3.63 1.08
N ALA A 37 4.70 -4.10 0.61
CA ALA A 37 5.26 -3.69 -0.68
C ALA A 37 4.38 -4.14 -1.86
N GLU A 38 3.81 -5.35 -1.82
CA GLU A 38 2.87 -5.85 -2.84
C GLU A 38 1.60 -4.99 -2.90
N LYS A 39 1.01 -4.64 -1.74
CA LYS A 39 -0.15 -3.74 -1.65
C LYS A 39 0.16 -2.34 -2.21
N LEU A 40 1.30 -1.75 -1.84
CA LEU A 40 1.74 -0.46 -2.39
C LEU A 40 1.96 -0.53 -3.91
N GLN A 41 2.49 -1.64 -4.40
CA GLN A 41 2.71 -1.86 -5.83
C GLN A 41 1.38 -1.98 -6.60
N GLU A 42 0.38 -2.63 -6.03
CA GLU A 42 -0.97 -2.70 -6.58
C GLU A 42 -1.64 -1.32 -6.63
N GLN A 43 -1.58 -0.55 -5.54
CA GLN A 43 -2.08 0.82 -5.49
C GLN A 43 -1.43 1.71 -6.55
N LEU A 44 -0.10 1.60 -6.73
CA LEU A 44 0.64 2.33 -7.76
C LEU A 44 0.17 1.95 -9.17
N ASN A 45 -0.08 0.67 -9.43
CA ASN A 45 -0.56 0.21 -10.73
C ASN A 45 -1.98 0.72 -11.02
N THR A 46 -2.85 0.72 -10.01
CA THR A 46 -4.21 1.28 -10.10
C THR A 46 -4.17 2.77 -10.40
N ALA A 47 -3.33 3.54 -9.70
CA ALA A 47 -3.14 4.96 -9.97
C ALA A 47 -2.64 5.23 -11.40
N LYS A 48 -1.61 4.49 -11.84
CA LYS A 48 -1.05 4.60 -13.20
C LYS A 48 -2.09 4.31 -14.28
N LYS A 49 -2.92 3.29 -14.09
CA LYS A 49 -3.98 2.94 -15.02
C LYS A 49 -5.02 4.05 -15.12
N ALA A 50 -5.49 4.56 -13.98
CA ALA A 50 -6.46 5.65 -13.93
C ALA A 50 -5.94 6.92 -14.62
N LEU A 51 -4.68 7.30 -14.35
CA LEU A 51 -4.03 8.43 -15.01
C LEU A 51 -3.92 8.25 -16.51
N THR A 52 -3.57 7.05 -16.97
CA THR A 52 -3.46 6.72 -18.40
C THR A 52 -4.82 6.83 -19.11
N GLU A 53 -5.89 6.36 -18.46
CA GLU A 53 -7.25 6.46 -18.99
C GLU A 53 -7.75 7.91 -19.04
N ILE A 54 -7.42 8.72 -18.02
CA ILE A 54 -7.75 10.14 -17.98
C ILE A 54 -6.94 10.95 -19.01
N SER A 55 -5.66 10.62 -19.20
CA SER A 55 -4.76 11.32 -20.13
C SER A 55 -4.95 10.92 -21.59
N SER A 56 -5.80 9.94 -21.89
CA SER A 56 -6.00 9.43 -23.24
C SER A 56 -6.55 10.54 -24.17
N PRO A 57 -5.91 10.80 -25.34
CA PRO A 57 -6.24 11.92 -26.22
C PRO A 57 -7.55 11.76 -27.02
N ASN A 58 -8.40 10.80 -26.67
CA ASN A 58 -9.69 10.57 -27.35
C ASN A 58 -10.73 11.63 -26.96
N VAL A 59 -10.71 12.73 -27.72
CA VAL A 59 -11.68 13.84 -27.78
C VAL A 59 -11.81 14.64 -26.49
N ILE A 60 -11.08 15.76 -26.44
CA ILE A 60 -11.18 16.78 -25.40
C ILE A 60 -12.55 17.47 -25.49
N GLY A 61 -13.36 17.34 -24.44
CA GLY A 61 -14.63 18.05 -24.33
C GLY A 61 -15.31 17.83 -22.98
N ALA A 62 -16.10 18.81 -22.55
CA ALA A 62 -16.83 18.80 -21.26
C ALA A 62 -17.70 17.54 -21.04
N ALA A 63 -18.10 16.85 -22.11
CA ALA A 63 -18.92 15.64 -22.07
C ALA A 63 -18.24 14.42 -21.40
N ARG A 64 -16.90 14.34 -21.35
CA ARG A 64 -16.18 13.25 -20.65
C ARG A 64 -15.79 13.57 -19.20
N ILE A 65 -16.01 14.81 -18.73
CA ILE A 65 -15.73 15.18 -17.31
C ILE A 65 -16.40 14.20 -16.31
N PRO A 66 -17.66 13.77 -16.51
CA PRO A 66 -18.28 12.78 -15.62
C PRO A 66 -17.55 11.42 -15.61
N LEU A 67 -17.05 10.98 -16.77
CA LEU A 67 -16.31 9.72 -16.90
C LEU A 67 -14.95 9.80 -16.20
N TYR A 68 -14.18 10.87 -16.42
CA TYR A 68 -12.89 11.05 -15.74
C TYR A 68 -13.05 11.16 -14.23
N ARG A 69 -14.10 11.84 -13.77
CA ARG A 69 -14.43 11.89 -12.34
C ARG A 69 -14.73 10.50 -11.79
N LYS A 70 -15.47 9.67 -12.54
CA LYS A 70 -15.77 8.29 -12.16
C LYS A 70 -14.49 7.47 -12.03
N ILE A 71 -13.64 7.47 -13.05
CA ILE A 71 -12.35 6.74 -13.06
C ILE A 71 -11.47 7.18 -11.87
N ALA A 72 -11.34 8.49 -11.64
CA ALA A 72 -10.57 9.01 -10.52
C ALA A 72 -11.16 8.59 -9.16
N SER A 73 -12.49 8.60 -9.02
CA SER A 73 -13.16 8.22 -7.77
C SER A 73 -12.98 6.73 -7.47
N GLU A 74 -13.11 5.88 -8.49
CA GLU A 74 -12.91 4.42 -8.36
C GLU A 74 -11.45 4.10 -8.01
N ALA A 75 -10.48 4.77 -8.64
CA ALA A 75 -9.08 4.59 -8.32
C ALA A 75 -8.73 5.07 -6.90
N LEU A 76 -9.28 6.20 -6.46
CA LEU A 76 -9.10 6.70 -5.09
C LEU A 76 -9.70 5.74 -4.06
N ALA A 77 -10.88 5.19 -4.31
CA ALA A 77 -11.50 4.20 -3.44
C ALA A 77 -10.66 2.91 -3.35
N ALA A 78 -10.14 2.43 -4.49
CA ALA A 78 -9.28 1.25 -4.52
C ALA A 78 -7.91 1.46 -3.84
N ILE A 79 -7.40 2.70 -3.79
CA ILE A 79 -6.12 3.02 -3.16
C ILE A 79 -6.30 3.30 -1.66
N GLY A 80 -7.36 4.00 -1.25
CA GLY A 80 -7.59 4.42 0.13
C GLY A 80 -8.50 3.50 0.96
N GLY A 81 -9.13 2.50 0.36
CA GLY A 81 -10.25 1.76 0.95
C GLY A 81 -9.91 0.75 2.07
N ASP A 82 -8.68 0.73 2.58
CA ASP A 82 -8.19 -0.39 3.37
C ASP A 82 -7.54 0.02 4.72
N ASP A 83 -7.57 1.32 5.06
CA ASP A 83 -6.92 1.86 6.28
C ASP A 83 -7.92 2.30 7.37
N ASP A 84 -9.23 2.29 7.10
CA ASP A 84 -10.27 2.78 8.05
C ASP A 84 -10.96 1.68 8.87
N GLU A 85 -10.67 0.39 8.67
CA GLU A 85 -11.39 -0.71 9.35
C GLU A 85 -10.84 -1.12 10.73
N ASN A 86 -9.76 -0.51 11.25
CA ASN A 86 -9.16 -0.94 12.53
C ASN A 86 -8.78 0.19 13.50
N ARG A 87 -9.59 1.25 13.56
CA ARG A 87 -9.56 2.28 14.62
C ARG A 87 -10.85 2.29 15.44
N LEU A 88 -11.06 1.26 16.26
CA LEU A 88 -11.98 1.28 17.41
C LEU A 88 -11.32 0.58 18.60
#